data_AF-R1GUG5-F1
#
_entry.id   AF-R1GUG5-F1
#
_cell.length_a   1.000
_cell.length_b   1.000
_cell.length_c   1.000
_cell.angle_alpha   90.00
_cell.angle_beta   90.00
_cell.angle_gamma   90.00
#
_symmetry.space_group_name_H-M   'P 1'
#
loop_
_entity.id
_entity.type
_entity.pdbx_description
1 polymer ?
#
loop_
_entity_poly.entity_id
_entity_poly.type
_entity_poly.pdbx_seq_one_letter_code
_entity_poly.pdbx_strand_id
1 'polypeptide(L)'
;MSTTTTLIATAAPGLQAPPQLSTTSSSCPACGTAAPRLSDFSEDAAQSRIVELENQVRLLTEKASTAVDKLADYEDELRHLRALQANRTAAEPSAALHTAAATPSGDGNRPHTANPAGSGSRSSRITSLLGRRKSSNSISAAFQSAGSVPPLPGAPQQEAELRIALEKERNLRQEAEGKVSAMSTEIEELSVTLFQQANEMVAEERKARAKLEERVEMLEKRDKDKRRRLERLENAVQRIERVRGLLAP
;
A
#
# COMPACT_ATOMS: atom_id res chain seq x y z
N MET A 1 -20.67 -15.86 -4.43
CA MET A 1 -20.79 -17.33 -4.44
C MET A 1 -20.58 -17.79 -3.01
N SER A 2 -21.65 -18.20 -2.35
CA SER A 2 -21.64 -18.56 -0.93
C SER A 2 -21.27 -20.02 -0.76
N THR A 3 -20.23 -20.32 0.03
CA THR A 3 -19.88 -21.70 0.38
C THR A 3 -20.27 -21.96 1.83
N THR A 4 -21.45 -22.56 1.98
CA THR A 4 -21.95 -23.21 3.20
C THR A 4 -21.17 -24.50 3.43
N THR A 5 -20.58 -24.68 4.61
CA THR A 5 -19.96 -25.95 5.01
C THR A 5 -20.64 -26.50 6.26
N THR A 6 -21.11 -27.74 6.09
CA THR A 6 -22.02 -28.53 6.92
C THR A 6 -21.34 -29.14 8.15
N LEU A 7 -21.99 -29.09 9.31
CA LEU A 7 -21.65 -29.88 10.50
C LEU A 7 -22.43 -31.21 10.48
N ILE A 8 -21.74 -32.32 10.72
CA ILE A 8 -22.37 -33.64 10.93
C ILE A 8 -22.28 -33.99 12.41
N ALA A 9 -23.46 -34.13 13.03
CA ALA A 9 -23.65 -34.76 14.33
C ALA A 9 -23.98 -36.24 14.10
N THR A 10 -23.41 -37.13 14.91
CA THR A 10 -23.79 -38.55 14.93
C THR A 10 -23.93 -39.01 16.38
N ALA A 11 -25.05 -39.67 16.64
CA ALA A 11 -25.62 -39.95 17.95
C ALA A 11 -25.06 -41.21 18.63
N ALA A 12 -25.18 -41.23 19.96
CA ALA A 12 -24.97 -42.35 20.88
C ALA A 12 -25.97 -43.51 20.66
N PRO A 13 -25.73 -44.69 21.26
CA PRO A 13 -26.53 -45.01 22.46
C PRO A 13 -25.85 -45.98 23.47
N GLY A 14 -26.39 -46.03 24.70
CA GLY A 14 -26.36 -47.26 25.52
C GLY A 14 -25.99 -47.10 26.99
N LEU A 15 -26.99 -47.25 27.86
CA LEU A 15 -26.95 -47.26 29.33
C LEU A 15 -26.28 -48.53 29.90
N GLN A 16 -25.47 -48.41 30.97
CA GLN A 16 -25.50 -49.33 32.13
C GLN A 16 -24.67 -48.85 33.33
N ALA A 17 -25.11 -49.27 34.52
CA ALA A 17 -24.77 -48.84 35.87
C ALA A 17 -23.36 -49.28 36.36
N PRO A 18 -22.90 -48.86 37.56
CA PRO A 18 -21.49 -48.93 37.96
C PRO A 18 -21.09 -50.34 38.45
N PRO A 19 -19.91 -50.86 38.09
CA PRO A 19 -19.27 -51.90 38.87
C PRO A 19 -18.36 -51.26 39.92
N GLN A 20 -18.61 -51.60 41.18
CA GLN A 20 -17.64 -51.44 42.24
C GLN A 20 -16.38 -52.28 41.98
N LEU A 21 -15.30 -51.85 42.63
CA LEU A 21 -14.06 -52.59 42.90
C LEU A 21 -13.14 -52.80 41.70
N SER A 22 -12.02 -52.10 41.69
CA SER A 22 -10.71 -52.67 42.03
C SER A 22 -9.61 -51.73 41.53
N THR A 23 -8.92 -51.03 42.43
CA THR A 23 -7.61 -50.43 42.18
C THR A 23 -6.61 -51.56 41.89
N THR A 24 -6.63 -52.06 40.65
CA THR A 24 -5.64 -53.01 40.17
C THR A 24 -4.50 -52.24 39.53
N SER A 25 -3.33 -52.36 40.15
CA SER A 25 -2.04 -51.98 39.59
C SER A 25 -1.88 -52.60 38.19
N SER A 26 -1.81 -51.74 37.16
CA SER A 26 -1.53 -52.14 35.78
C SER A 26 -0.13 -52.75 35.70
N SER A 27 -0.07 -54.08 35.74
CA SER A 27 1.14 -54.90 35.72
C SER A 27 1.22 -55.60 34.36
N CYS A 28 2.39 -55.59 33.72
CA CYS A 28 2.57 -56.21 32.40
C CYS A 28 2.40 -57.74 32.50
N PRO A 29 1.51 -58.37 31.70
CA PRO A 29 1.19 -59.79 31.82
C PRO A 29 2.32 -60.74 31.40
N ALA A 30 3.45 -60.23 30.88
CA ALA A 30 4.59 -61.05 30.47
C ALA A 30 5.74 -61.13 31.49
N CYS A 31 5.84 -60.21 32.44
CA CYS A 31 6.97 -60.19 33.41
C CYS A 31 6.63 -59.71 34.83
N GLY A 32 5.37 -59.35 35.11
CA GLY A 32 4.90 -59.11 36.49
C GLY A 32 5.49 -57.88 37.20
N THR A 33 6.34 -57.09 36.56
CA THR A 33 6.85 -55.84 37.15
C THR A 33 5.79 -54.75 37.05
N ALA A 34 5.39 -54.19 38.20
CA ALA A 34 4.62 -52.95 38.27
C ALA A 34 5.49 -51.81 37.72
N ALA A 35 5.05 -51.18 36.63
CA ALA A 35 5.73 -50.01 36.10
C ALA A 35 5.69 -48.90 37.17
N PRO A 36 6.82 -48.33 37.59
CA PRO A 36 6.79 -47.16 38.46
C PRO A 36 6.08 -46.05 37.68
N ARG A 37 5.00 -45.50 38.25
CA ARG A 37 4.34 -44.29 37.76
C ARG A 37 5.31 -43.11 37.88
N LEU A 38 6.27 -43.02 36.96
CA LEU A 38 7.04 -41.80 36.68
C LEU A 38 6.25 -40.89 35.71
N SER A 39 4.96 -41.17 35.55
CA SER A 39 4.03 -40.52 34.63
C SER A 39 3.51 -39.19 35.16
N ASP A 40 3.37 -39.01 36.46
CA ASP A 40 2.54 -37.91 36.97
C ASP A 40 3.21 -36.52 36.75
N PHE A 41 4.53 -36.39 36.99
CA PHE A 41 5.25 -35.11 36.73
C PHE A 41 5.48 -34.80 35.24
N SER A 42 5.61 -35.83 34.39
CA SER A 42 5.80 -35.65 32.94
C SER A 42 4.48 -35.36 32.24
N GLU A 43 3.38 -35.95 32.71
CA GLU A 43 2.03 -35.69 32.24
C GLU A 43 1.60 -34.27 32.64
N ASP A 44 1.89 -33.82 33.85
CA ASP A 44 1.60 -32.45 34.30
C ASP A 44 2.36 -31.40 33.48
N ALA A 45 3.63 -31.65 33.15
CA ALA A 45 4.42 -30.76 32.29
C ALA A 45 3.90 -30.74 30.84
N ALA A 46 3.50 -31.90 30.32
CA ALA A 46 2.90 -32.01 28.98
C ALA A 46 1.52 -31.34 28.93
N GLN A 47 0.67 -31.52 29.94
CA GLN A 47 -0.63 -30.88 30.07
C GLN A 47 -0.50 -29.36 30.19
N SER A 48 0.45 -28.88 30.99
CA SER A 48 0.76 -27.45 31.11
C SER A 48 1.16 -26.84 29.77
N ARG A 49 2.00 -27.57 29.00
CA ARG A 49 2.43 -27.13 27.67
C ARG A 49 1.28 -27.13 26.65
N ILE A 50 0.37 -28.10 26.72
CA ILE A 50 -0.82 -28.15 25.87
C ILE A 50 -1.69 -26.91 26.13
N VAL A 51 -1.98 -26.60 27.40
CA VAL A 51 -2.78 -25.42 27.76
C VAL A 51 -2.12 -24.12 27.31
N GLU A 52 -0.80 -24.00 27.44
CA GLU A 52 -0.05 -22.85 26.95
C GLU A 52 -0.19 -22.70 25.42
N LEU A 53 -0.02 -23.80 24.68
CA LEU A 53 -0.15 -23.81 23.22
C LEU A 53 -1.59 -23.50 22.78
N GLU A 54 -2.59 -24.04 23.47
CA GLU A 54 -4.01 -23.73 23.22
C GLU A 54 -4.30 -22.24 23.43
N ASN A 55 -3.75 -21.64 24.49
CA ASN A 55 -3.87 -20.21 24.74
C ASN A 55 -3.16 -19.37 23.66
N GLN A 56 -1.98 -19.79 23.20
CA GLN A 56 -1.28 -19.13 22.10
C GLN A 56 -2.09 -19.21 20.80
N VAL A 57 -2.67 -20.38 20.49
CA VAL A 57 -3.52 -20.56 19.30
C VAL A 57 -4.76 -19.67 19.39
N ARG A 58 -5.41 -19.59 20.57
CA ARG A 58 -6.55 -18.68 20.78
C ARG A 58 -6.17 -17.22 20.55
N LEU A 59 -5.07 -16.76 21.15
CA LEU A 59 -4.59 -15.39 20.98
C LEU A 59 -4.22 -15.07 19.53
N LEU A 60 -3.56 -16.01 18.84
CA LEU A 60 -3.22 -15.85 17.43
C LEU A 60 -4.47 -15.81 16.55
N THR A 61 -5.50 -16.59 16.89
CA THR A 61 -6.78 -16.59 16.18
C THR A 61 -7.50 -15.24 16.33
N GLU A 62 -7.53 -14.68 17.54
CA GLU A 62 -8.07 -13.33 17.79
C GLU A 62 -7.27 -12.24 17.06
N LYS A 63 -5.94 -12.36 17.03
CA LYS A 63 -5.10 -11.44 16.25
C LYS A 63 -5.35 -11.57 14.75
N ALA A 64 -5.57 -12.79 14.25
CA ALA A 64 -5.90 -13.02 12.86
C ALA A 64 -7.28 -12.44 12.51
N SER A 65 -8.30 -12.62 13.35
CA SER A 65 -9.63 -12.05 13.11
C SER A 65 -9.59 -10.52 13.10
N THR A 66 -8.95 -9.90 14.09
CA THR A 66 -8.80 -8.43 14.12
C THR A 66 -7.98 -7.89 12.96
N ALA A 67 -6.99 -8.64 12.46
CA ALA A 67 -6.26 -8.26 11.26
C ALA A 67 -7.13 -8.36 10.00
N VAL A 68 -7.96 -9.40 9.89
CA VAL A 68 -8.92 -9.56 8.78
C VAL A 68 -9.96 -8.44 8.79
N ASP A 69 -10.49 -8.05 9.95
CA ASP A 69 -11.43 -6.94 10.08
C ASP A 69 -10.82 -5.63 9.57
N LYS A 70 -9.56 -5.33 9.96
CA LYS A 70 -8.83 -4.15 9.44
C LYS A 70 -8.59 -4.21 7.94
N LEU A 71 -8.31 -5.40 7.40
CA LEU A 71 -8.15 -5.56 5.95
C LEU A 71 -9.46 -5.30 5.22
N ALA A 72 -10.61 -5.70 5.77
CA ALA A 72 -11.91 -5.37 5.22
C ALA A 72 -12.15 -3.85 5.18
N ASP A 73 -11.82 -3.14 6.27
CA ASP A 73 -11.90 -1.67 6.31
C ASP A 73 -11.02 -1.01 5.23
N TYR A 74 -9.77 -1.47 5.08
CA TYR A 74 -8.87 -0.95 4.04
C TYR A 74 -9.34 -1.30 2.62
N GLU A 75 -9.92 -2.47 2.41
CA GLU A 75 -10.50 -2.84 1.11
C GLU A 75 -11.66 -1.92 0.72
N ASP A 76 -12.52 -1.55 1.68
CA ASP A 76 -13.62 -0.63 1.44
C ASP A 76 -13.13 0.81 1.20
N GLU A 77 -12.09 1.27 1.91
CA GLU A 77 -11.43 2.54 1.61
C GLU A 77 -10.81 2.55 0.19
N LEU A 78 -10.15 1.46 -0.21
CA LEU A 78 -9.62 1.28 -1.56
C LEU A 78 -10.73 1.30 -2.63
N ARG A 79 -11.88 0.68 -2.36
CA ARG A 79 -13.05 0.76 -3.25
C ARG A 79 -13.59 2.18 -3.34
N HIS A 80 -13.66 2.89 -2.21
CA HIS A 80 -14.11 4.28 -2.17
C HIS A 80 -13.18 5.20 -2.97
N LEU A 81 -11.86 5.10 -2.77
CA LEU A 81 -10.87 5.88 -3.51
C LEU A 81 -10.88 5.58 -5.01
N ARG A 82 -11.03 4.30 -5.39
CA ARG A 82 -11.19 3.91 -6.80
C ARG A 82 -12.48 4.44 -7.40
N ALA A 83 -13.59 4.46 -6.67
CA ALA A 83 -14.85 5.04 -7.13
C ALA A 83 -14.73 6.56 -7.31
N LEU A 84 -14.04 7.26 -6.40
CA LEU A 84 -13.72 8.69 -6.55
C LEU A 84 -12.83 8.95 -7.77
N GLN A 85 -11.81 8.12 -8.01
CA GLN A 85 -10.96 8.21 -9.20
C GLN A 85 -11.72 7.87 -10.49
N ALA A 86 -12.61 6.87 -10.46
CA ALA A 86 -13.47 6.52 -11.59
C ALA A 86 -14.44 7.67 -11.92
N ASN A 87 -15.04 8.31 -10.91
CA ASN A 87 -15.89 9.49 -11.11
C ASN A 87 -15.07 10.70 -11.62
N ARG A 88 -13.82 10.87 -11.18
CA ARG A 88 -12.91 11.90 -11.71
C ARG A 88 -12.51 11.65 -13.16
N THR A 89 -12.31 10.40 -13.56
CA THR A 89 -11.93 10.03 -14.95
C THR A 89 -13.13 9.96 -15.90
N ALA A 90 -14.34 9.70 -15.41
CA ALA A 90 -15.57 9.73 -16.21
C ALA A 90 -16.08 11.16 -16.50
N ALA A 91 -15.60 12.17 -15.75
CA ALA A 91 -15.94 13.57 -15.95
C ALA A 91 -15.03 14.31 -16.98
N GLU A 92 -14.03 13.65 -17.56
CA GLU A 92 -13.07 14.23 -18.51
C GLU A 92 -12.69 13.22 -19.61
N PRO A 93 -13.06 13.41 -20.89
CA PRO A 93 -12.63 12.52 -21.97
C PRO A 93 -11.36 13.08 -22.62
N SER A 94 -10.20 13.01 -21.95
CA SER A 94 -8.86 13.06 -22.60
C SER A 94 -7.72 13.00 -21.58
N ALA A 95 -7.13 11.82 -21.38
CA ALA A 95 -5.69 11.58 -21.18
C ALA A 95 -5.45 10.22 -20.49
N ALA A 96 -5.54 9.14 -21.26
CA ALA A 96 -5.02 7.84 -20.85
C ALA A 96 -4.03 7.33 -21.91
N LEU A 97 -2.75 7.55 -21.63
CA LEU A 97 -1.58 6.73 -21.98
C LEU A 97 -0.43 7.49 -21.28
N HIS A 98 0.24 7.01 -20.24
CA HIS A 98 0.88 5.72 -19.97
C HIS A 98 0.95 5.59 -18.41
N THR A 99 0.90 4.44 -17.73
CA THR A 99 1.89 3.36 -17.77
C THR A 99 1.37 2.21 -16.88
N ALA A 100 1.46 0.98 -17.38
CA ALA A 100 1.09 -0.25 -16.69
C ALA A 100 2.11 -0.63 -15.60
N ALA A 101 1.62 -1.18 -14.49
CA ALA A 101 2.41 -1.83 -13.46
C ALA A 101 2.61 -3.32 -13.81
N ALA A 102 3.84 -3.81 -13.73
CA ALA A 102 4.14 -5.21 -13.47
C ALA A 102 5.53 -5.41 -12.82
N THR A 103 5.48 -5.97 -11.60
CA THR A 103 6.48 -6.83 -10.89
C THR A 103 7.83 -6.27 -10.41
N PRO A 104 8.12 -6.35 -9.09
CA PRO A 104 9.47 -6.43 -8.54
C PRO A 104 9.80 -7.87 -8.10
N SER A 105 10.85 -8.46 -8.65
CA SER A 105 11.58 -9.60 -8.05
C SER A 105 13.00 -9.65 -8.62
N GLY A 106 14.00 -9.68 -7.74
CA GLY A 106 15.34 -10.19 -8.04
C GLY A 106 16.45 -9.17 -8.21
N ASP A 107 17.22 -8.97 -7.13
CA ASP A 107 18.68 -8.84 -7.05
C ASP A 107 19.47 -7.96 -8.04
N GLY A 108 20.04 -6.88 -7.48
CA GLY A 108 21.50 -6.73 -7.32
C GLY A 108 22.43 -6.77 -8.54
N ASN A 109 23.03 -5.61 -8.79
CA ASN A 109 24.37 -5.33 -9.38
C ASN A 109 24.54 -5.05 -10.90
N ARG A 110 24.75 -3.74 -11.14
CA ARG A 110 25.83 -3.08 -11.91
C ARG A 110 25.61 -2.70 -13.40
N PRO A 111 26.16 -1.54 -13.85
CA PRO A 111 25.79 -0.86 -15.10
C PRO A 111 26.81 -1.03 -16.23
N HIS A 112 26.37 -0.98 -17.48
CA HIS A 112 27.23 -0.64 -18.61
C HIS A 112 26.47 0.16 -19.69
N THR A 113 27.25 1.07 -20.27
CA THR A 113 26.97 2.11 -21.26
C THR A 113 26.82 1.59 -22.69
N ALA A 114 26.21 2.42 -23.54
CA ALA A 114 26.40 2.55 -25.01
C ALA A 114 25.30 1.99 -25.96
N ASN A 115 24.54 2.95 -26.52
CA ASN A 115 24.15 3.16 -27.93
C ASN A 115 23.34 2.14 -28.77
N PRO A 116 22.61 2.64 -29.80
CA PRO A 116 21.46 1.98 -30.41
C PRO A 116 21.75 1.43 -31.81
N ALA A 117 21.22 0.25 -32.14
CA ALA A 117 20.99 -0.21 -33.52
C ALA A 117 20.14 -1.49 -33.54
N GLY A 118 19.19 -1.58 -34.48
CA GLY A 118 18.43 -2.79 -34.78
C GLY A 118 16.93 -2.59 -34.66
N SER A 119 16.32 -1.87 -35.62
CA SER A 119 15.60 -2.50 -36.74
C SER A 119 14.35 -3.27 -36.32
N GLY A 120 13.21 -2.61 -36.48
CA GLY A 120 11.89 -3.18 -36.26
C GLY A 120 10.81 -2.28 -36.86
N SER A 121 10.93 -2.02 -38.16
CA SER A 121 9.92 -1.36 -38.98
C SER A 121 8.55 -2.02 -38.80
N ARG A 122 7.59 -1.30 -38.21
CA ARG A 122 6.18 -1.33 -38.64
C ARG A 122 5.62 0.09 -38.64
N SER A 123 5.64 0.66 -39.84
CA SER A 123 4.89 1.84 -40.24
C SER A 123 3.41 1.65 -39.90
N SER A 124 2.87 2.50 -39.03
CA SER A 124 1.43 2.75 -38.95
C SER A 124 1.23 4.25 -39.07
N ARG A 125 1.06 4.66 -40.33
CA ARG A 125 0.79 6.03 -40.74
C ARG A 125 -0.58 6.44 -40.19
N ILE A 126 -0.54 7.45 -39.35
CA ILE A 126 -1.60 8.43 -39.15
C ILE A 126 -2.20 8.87 -40.49
N THR A 127 -3.46 8.50 -40.75
CA THR A 127 -4.38 9.26 -41.60
C THR A 127 -5.79 8.70 -41.41
N SER A 128 -6.78 9.58 -41.49
CA SER A 128 -8.23 9.30 -41.60
C SER A 128 -8.98 8.80 -40.37
N LEU A 129 -9.23 9.68 -39.40
CA LEU A 129 -10.55 9.79 -38.75
C LEU A 129 -10.86 11.26 -38.39
N LEU A 130 -10.81 12.13 -39.41
CA LEU A 130 -11.61 13.35 -39.40
C LEU A 130 -12.98 13.00 -39.97
N GLY A 131 -14.01 13.13 -39.12
CA GLY A 131 -15.38 13.42 -39.57
C GLY A 131 -16.30 12.24 -39.84
N ARG A 132 -17.12 11.87 -38.84
CA ARG A 132 -18.54 11.57 -39.10
C ARG A 132 -19.41 11.89 -37.89
N ARG A 133 -19.66 13.18 -37.66
CA ARG A 133 -20.84 13.60 -36.90
C ARG A 133 -22.07 13.22 -37.72
N LYS A 134 -22.91 12.36 -37.13
CA LYS A 134 -24.29 12.14 -37.55
C LYS A 134 -25.10 13.34 -37.05
N SER A 135 -25.38 14.28 -37.94
CA SER A 135 -26.59 15.12 -37.89
C SER A 135 -26.84 15.68 -39.29
N SER A 136 -28.11 15.91 -39.55
CA SER A 136 -28.77 16.01 -40.84
C SER A 136 -28.40 17.26 -41.64
N ASN A 137 -28.60 17.14 -42.96
CA ASN A 137 -28.80 18.18 -43.96
C ASN A 137 -27.58 18.95 -44.52
N SER A 138 -27.26 18.58 -45.76
CA SER A 138 -27.17 19.43 -46.98
C SER A 138 -25.85 19.24 -47.76
N ILE A 139 -25.92 18.48 -48.86
CA ILE A 139 -25.91 18.98 -50.25
C ILE A 139 -24.53 19.53 -50.64
N SER A 140 -23.71 18.66 -51.25
CA SER A 140 -22.58 19.07 -52.07
C SER A 140 -23.09 19.64 -53.39
N ALA A 141 -22.58 20.82 -53.71
CA ALA A 141 -22.82 21.58 -54.91
C ALA A 141 -22.57 20.75 -56.19
N ALA A 142 -23.63 20.57 -56.98
CA ALA A 142 -23.50 20.54 -58.43
C ALA A 142 -23.43 21.98 -58.90
N PHE A 143 -22.30 22.29 -59.54
CA PHE A 143 -22.05 23.47 -60.34
C PHE A 143 -23.14 23.65 -61.39
N GLN A 144 -24.13 24.54 -61.18
CA GLN A 144 -24.92 25.14 -62.27
C GLN A 144 -25.37 26.57 -61.90
N SER A 145 -24.80 27.50 -62.65
CA SER A 145 -25.41 28.67 -63.30
C SER A 145 -26.38 29.59 -62.54
N ALA A 146 -26.11 30.89 -62.72
CA ALA A 146 -26.95 32.03 -62.40
C ALA A 146 -28.44 31.77 -62.69
N GLY A 147 -29.28 32.03 -61.69
CA GLY A 147 -30.73 31.99 -61.79
C GLY A 147 -31.36 32.49 -60.49
N SER A 148 -32.09 33.59 -60.59
CA SER A 148 -32.88 34.26 -59.55
C SER A 148 -33.59 33.34 -58.54
N VAL A 149 -33.42 33.61 -57.24
CA VAL A 149 -34.26 33.04 -56.16
C VAL A 149 -35.05 34.17 -55.50
N PRO A 150 -36.38 34.04 -55.32
CA PRO A 150 -37.24 35.08 -54.74
C PRO A 150 -37.00 35.25 -53.22
N PRO A 151 -37.35 36.40 -52.61
CA PRO A 151 -37.10 36.66 -51.20
C PRO A 151 -37.97 35.76 -50.33
N LEU A 152 -37.33 34.93 -49.50
CA LEU A 152 -37.99 33.96 -48.63
C LEU A 152 -38.42 34.64 -47.31
N PRO A 153 -39.69 34.53 -46.88
CA PRO A 153 -40.17 35.07 -45.63
C PRO A 153 -39.72 34.16 -44.47
N GLY A 154 -38.64 34.53 -43.76
CA GLY A 154 -38.13 33.76 -42.61
C GLY A 154 -36.78 34.23 -42.02
N ALA A 155 -36.03 35.06 -42.76
CA ALA A 155 -34.75 35.63 -42.32
C ALA A 155 -34.74 36.27 -40.90
N PRO A 156 -35.75 37.06 -40.46
CA PRO A 156 -35.70 37.68 -39.13
C PRO A 156 -35.88 36.68 -37.98
N GLN A 157 -36.59 35.56 -38.21
CA GLN A 157 -36.74 34.52 -37.18
C GLN A 157 -35.45 33.74 -36.98
N GLN A 158 -34.74 33.47 -38.07
CA GLN A 158 -33.44 32.81 -38.05
C GLN A 158 -32.37 33.67 -37.33
N GLU A 159 -32.39 34.98 -37.53
CA GLU A 159 -31.50 35.91 -36.84
C GLU A 159 -31.76 35.96 -35.31
N ALA A 160 -33.03 35.93 -34.90
CA ALA A 160 -33.40 35.87 -33.48
C ALA A 160 -32.93 34.55 -32.83
N GLU A 161 -33.09 33.43 -33.53
CA GLU A 161 -32.65 32.12 -33.04
C GLU A 161 -31.11 32.03 -32.91
N LEU A 162 -30.37 32.61 -33.87
CA LEU A 162 -28.91 32.70 -33.82
C LEU A 162 -28.43 33.53 -32.62
N ARG A 163 -29.08 34.65 -32.32
CA ARG A 163 -28.75 35.48 -31.14
C ARG A 163 -28.98 34.71 -29.83
N ILE A 164 -30.11 34.00 -29.73
CA ILE A 164 -30.41 33.14 -28.58
C ILE A 164 -29.38 32.00 -28.44
N ALA A 165 -28.97 31.38 -29.55
CA ALA A 165 -27.95 30.33 -29.53
C ALA A 165 -26.58 30.86 -29.10
N LEU A 166 -26.21 32.06 -29.54
CA LEU A 166 -24.95 32.73 -29.17
C LEU A 166 -24.93 33.09 -27.68
N GLU A 167 -26.03 33.62 -27.15
CA GLU A 167 -26.15 33.89 -25.70
C GLU A 167 -26.02 32.61 -24.87
N LYS A 168 -26.64 31.51 -25.31
CA LYS A 168 -26.47 30.20 -24.67
C LYS A 168 -25.02 29.71 -24.70
N GLU A 169 -24.34 29.85 -25.84
CA GLU A 169 -22.93 29.46 -25.98
C GLU A 169 -22.02 30.29 -25.08
N ARG A 170 -22.22 31.62 -25.03
CA ARG A 170 -21.50 32.50 -24.11
C ARG A 170 -21.73 32.16 -22.65
N ASN A 171 -22.97 31.88 -22.25
CA ASN A 171 -23.30 31.49 -20.88
C ASN A 171 -22.62 30.17 -20.50
N LEU A 172 -22.66 29.16 -21.38
CA LEU A 172 -21.97 27.88 -21.17
C LEU A 172 -20.46 28.07 -21.05
N ARG A 173 -19.89 28.95 -21.87
CA ARG A 173 -18.47 29.26 -21.83
C ARG A 173 -18.08 30.00 -20.55
N GLN A 174 -18.87 30.97 -20.11
CA GLN A 174 -18.64 31.67 -18.84
C GLN A 174 -18.73 30.69 -17.65
N GLU A 175 -19.67 29.76 -17.66
CA GLU A 175 -19.76 28.71 -16.62
C GLU A 175 -18.54 27.79 -16.63
N ALA A 176 -18.07 27.38 -17.81
CA ALA A 176 -16.86 26.57 -17.95
C ALA A 176 -15.60 27.33 -17.48
N GLU A 177 -15.44 28.59 -17.89
CA GLU A 177 -14.34 29.46 -17.45
C GLU A 177 -14.37 29.68 -15.94
N GLY A 178 -15.57 29.83 -15.34
CA GLY A 178 -15.74 29.90 -13.88
C GLY A 178 -15.31 28.63 -13.16
N LYS A 179 -15.66 27.44 -13.68
CA LYS A 179 -15.22 26.14 -13.13
C LYS A 179 -13.71 25.97 -13.23
N VAL A 180 -13.11 26.34 -14.37
CA VAL A 180 -11.65 26.30 -14.54
C VAL A 180 -10.95 27.25 -13.58
N SER A 181 -11.47 28.46 -13.41
CA SER A 181 -10.93 29.42 -12.43
C SER A 181 -11.01 28.89 -11.00
N ALA A 182 -12.14 28.29 -10.60
CA ALA A 182 -12.31 27.70 -9.28
C ALA A 182 -11.35 26.52 -9.05
N MET A 183 -11.16 25.66 -10.05
CA MET A 183 -10.18 24.57 -9.97
C MET A 183 -8.74 25.10 -9.89
N SER A 184 -8.41 26.17 -10.61
CA SER A 184 -7.08 26.82 -10.51
C SER A 184 -6.81 27.30 -9.09
N THR A 185 -7.78 27.94 -8.45
CA THR A 185 -7.63 28.42 -7.08
C THR A 185 -7.48 27.27 -6.07
N GLU A 186 -8.24 26.19 -6.22
CA GLU A 186 -8.10 25.00 -5.36
C GLU A 186 -6.71 24.35 -5.51
N ILE A 187 -6.19 24.27 -6.75
CA ILE A 187 -4.85 23.73 -7.01
C ILE A 187 -3.79 24.62 -6.39
N GLU A 188 -3.93 25.95 -6.49
CA GLU A 188 -3.02 26.89 -5.87
C GLU A 188 -3.01 26.74 -4.34
N GLU A 189 -4.18 26.65 -3.70
CA GLU A 189 -4.30 26.42 -2.25
C GLU A 189 -3.67 25.09 -1.81
N LEU A 190 -3.95 24.01 -2.53
CA LEU A 190 -3.34 22.70 -2.28
C LEU A 190 -1.83 22.73 -2.49
N SER A 191 -1.34 23.49 -3.47
CA SER A 191 0.10 23.64 -3.69
C SER A 191 0.76 24.39 -2.53
N VAL A 192 0.15 25.47 -2.04
CA VAL A 192 0.66 26.26 -0.91
C VAL A 192 0.70 25.41 0.35
N THR A 193 -0.36 24.65 0.63
CA THR A 193 -0.41 23.77 1.82
C THR A 193 0.62 22.65 1.74
N LEU A 194 0.80 22.02 0.58
CA LEU A 194 1.81 20.99 0.36
C LEU A 194 3.23 21.54 0.56
N PHE A 195 3.54 22.71 0.00
CA PHE A 195 4.85 23.34 0.16
C PHE A 195 5.09 23.76 1.61
N GLN A 196 4.06 24.27 2.30
CA GLN A 196 4.16 24.62 3.72
C GLN A 196 4.46 23.40 4.59
N GLN A 197 3.70 22.31 4.40
CA GLN A 197 3.91 21.05 5.13
C GLN A 197 5.29 20.46 4.84
N ALA A 198 5.73 20.47 3.58
CA ALA A 198 7.05 19.99 3.20
C ALA A 198 8.16 20.83 3.86
N ASN A 199 8.02 22.16 3.88
CA ASN A 199 8.97 23.05 4.53
C ASN A 199 9.02 22.83 6.04
N GLU A 200 7.88 22.60 6.69
CA GLU A 200 7.80 22.29 8.12
C GLU A 200 8.51 20.98 8.45
N MET A 201 8.21 19.90 7.72
CA MET A 201 8.84 18.60 7.90
C MET A 201 10.38 18.67 7.74
N VAL A 202 10.85 19.39 6.72
CA VAL A 202 12.30 19.59 6.51
C VAL A 202 12.91 20.43 7.63
N ALA A 203 12.20 21.44 8.15
CA ALA A 203 12.68 22.23 9.27
C ALA A 203 12.80 21.39 10.55
N GLU A 204 11.83 20.51 10.82
CA GLU A 204 11.88 19.56 11.93
C GLU A 204 13.04 18.57 11.78
N GLU A 205 13.24 18.01 10.59
CA GLU A 205 14.36 17.12 10.29
C GLU A 205 15.69 17.82 10.55
N ARG A 206 15.88 19.05 10.04
CA ARG A 206 17.10 19.84 10.26
C ARG A 206 17.34 20.09 11.74
N LYS A 207 16.29 20.43 12.51
CA LYS A 207 16.40 20.62 13.96
C LYS A 207 16.75 19.32 14.69
N ALA A 208 16.11 18.21 14.32
CA ALA A 208 16.36 16.90 14.93
C ALA A 208 17.79 16.42 14.61
N ARG A 209 18.22 16.57 13.35
CA ARG A 209 19.55 16.25 12.89
C ARG A 209 20.61 17.07 13.62
N ALA A 210 20.43 18.39 13.74
CA ALA A 210 21.36 19.23 14.49
C ALA A 210 21.50 18.80 15.97
N LYS A 211 20.39 18.46 16.65
CA LYS A 211 20.42 17.94 18.03
C LYS A 211 21.16 16.61 18.15
N LEU A 212 20.99 15.72 17.16
CA LEU A 212 21.71 14.44 17.14
C LEU A 212 23.19 14.64 16.87
N GLU A 213 23.54 15.51 15.92
CA GLU A 213 24.93 15.87 15.61
C GLU A 213 25.64 16.45 16.85
N GLU A 214 25.00 17.33 17.61
CA GLU A 214 25.52 17.86 18.88
C GLU A 214 25.75 16.73 19.92
N ARG A 215 24.77 15.83 20.07
CA ARG A 215 24.89 14.70 21.01
C ARG A 215 26.01 13.74 20.62
N VAL A 216 26.18 13.49 19.33
CA VAL A 216 27.28 12.68 18.79
C VAL A 216 28.61 13.34 19.10
N GLU A 217 28.76 14.64 18.85
CA GLU A 217 30.00 15.37 19.14
C GLU A 217 30.37 15.30 20.64
N MET A 218 29.39 15.47 21.54
CA MET A 218 29.62 15.31 22.98
C MET A 218 30.05 13.89 23.36
N LEU A 219 29.44 12.87 22.76
CA LEU A 219 29.81 11.47 22.97
C LEU A 219 31.24 11.21 22.51
N GLU A 220 31.60 11.67 21.31
CA GLU A 220 32.96 11.53 20.79
C GLU A 220 34.01 12.20 21.66
N LYS A 221 33.73 13.40 22.20
CA LYS A 221 34.63 14.08 23.15
C LYS A 221 34.85 13.22 24.40
N ARG A 222 33.77 12.69 24.99
CA ARG A 222 33.86 11.81 26.16
C ARG A 222 34.63 10.53 25.87
N ASP A 223 34.43 9.93 24.71
CA ASP A 223 35.11 8.69 24.35
C ASP A 223 36.59 8.92 24.06
N LYS A 224 36.95 10.05 23.44
CA LYS A 224 38.36 10.50 23.29
C LYS A 224 39.03 10.65 24.65
N ASP A 225 38.37 11.28 25.63
CA ASP A 225 38.92 11.47 26.97
C ASP A 225 39.06 10.15 27.75
N LYS A 226 38.06 9.26 27.66
CA LYS A 226 38.15 7.91 28.24
C LYS A 226 39.28 7.11 27.62
N ARG A 227 39.41 7.15 26.29
CA ARG A 227 40.50 6.46 25.57
C ARG A 227 41.87 6.93 26.03
N ARG A 228 42.07 8.25 26.19
CA ARG A 228 43.30 8.83 26.74
C ARG A 228 43.59 8.38 28.17
N ARG A 229 42.56 8.21 29.01
CA ARG A 229 42.73 7.70 30.38
C ARG A 229 43.11 6.22 30.38
N LEU A 230 42.46 5.42 29.55
CA LEU A 230 42.77 4.00 29.39
C LEU A 230 44.20 3.81 28.90
N GLU A 231 44.64 4.56 27.90
CA GLU A 231 46.02 4.51 27.39
C GLU A 231 47.06 4.79 28.50
N ARG A 232 46.81 5.75 29.39
CA ARG A 232 47.68 6.00 30.55
C ARG A 232 47.71 4.83 31.53
N LEU A 233 46.55 4.23 31.78
CA LEU A 233 46.43 3.07 32.67
C LEU A 233 47.12 1.83 32.06
N GLU A 234 46.93 1.59 30.77
CA GLU A 234 47.60 0.51 30.02
C GLU A 234 49.12 0.68 30.09
N ASN A 235 49.64 1.89 29.87
CA ASN A 235 51.06 2.18 30.02
C ASN A 235 51.56 1.93 31.47
N ALA A 236 50.77 2.27 32.48
CA ALA A 236 51.12 2.01 33.88
C ALA A 236 51.11 0.51 34.22
N VAL A 237 50.10 -0.23 33.74
CA VAL A 237 49.98 -1.69 33.91
C VAL A 237 51.13 -2.39 33.20
N GLN A 238 51.46 -2.04 31.96
CA GLN A 238 52.63 -2.58 31.25
C GLN A 238 53.94 -2.36 32.00
N ARG A 239 54.09 -1.22 32.69
CA ARG A 239 55.27 -0.97 33.55
C ARG A 239 55.27 -1.90 34.76
N ILE A 240 54.12 -2.09 35.41
CA ILE A 240 53.98 -2.99 36.56
C ILE A 240 54.26 -4.44 36.14
N GLU A 241 53.71 -4.89 35.01
CA GLU A 241 53.92 -6.23 34.47
C GLU A 241 55.41 -6.49 34.16
N ARG A 242 56.10 -5.51 33.56
CA ARG A 242 57.56 -5.60 33.34
C ARG A 242 58.33 -5.78 34.65
N VAL A 243 58.02 -4.98 35.67
CA VAL A 243 58.69 -5.09 36.98
C VAL A 243 58.35 -6.42 37.64
N ARG A 244 57.09 -6.86 37.57
CA ARG A 244 56.65 -8.16 38.11
C ARG A 244 57.37 -9.32 37.45
N GLY A 245 57.59 -9.29 36.14
CA GLY A 245 58.34 -10.32 35.42
C GLY A 245 59.82 -10.39 35.81
N LEU A 246 60.42 -9.28 36.28
CA LEU A 246 61.79 -9.27 36.80
C LEU A 246 61.89 -9.73 38.26
N LEU A 247 60.81 -9.57 39.05
CA LEU A 247 60.76 -9.92 40.47
C LEU A 247 60.20 -11.33 40.73
N ALA A 248 59.66 -12.00 39.70
CA ALA A 248 59.23 -13.40 39.79
C ALA A 248 60.43 -14.31 39.49
N PRO A 249 61.00 -15.02 40.49
CA PRO A 249 62.07 -16.00 40.28
C PRO A 249 61.59 -17.27 39.57
#